data_AF-F7JIL4-F1
#
_entry.id   AF-F7JIL4-F1
#
_cell.length_a   1.000
_cell.length_b   1.000
_cell.length_c   1.000
_cell.angle_alpha   90.00
_cell.angle_beta   90.00
_cell.angle_gamma   90.00
#
_symmetry.space_group_name_H-M   'P 1'
#
loop_
_entity.id
_entity.type
_entity.pdbx_description
1 polymer ?
#
loop_
_entity_poly.entity_id
_entity_poly.type
_entity_poly.pdbx_seq_one_letter_code
_entity_poly.pdbx_strand_id
1 'polypeptide(L)'
;MNLPIAFEEKMKSLLGEEEYNAYLQCFDEPRHYGLRVNTRKISVEDFLKIAPWPLTPVPWISNGFYYDGSVYQPAKHPYYYAGLYYLQEPSAMTPADRLPVEPGDKVLDVCAAPGGKATELGAKLKGEGVLVANDISNSRARGLLKNLELFGIGNMLVISEEPGKLMEFFPEYFDKILIDAPCSGEGMFRKEKKMVKAWEEHGPAFFSRLQQSIITQAASMLRPGGMLLYSTCTFDPLENERTIEYLLSQHPEFEICEMDGYEGFEKGRPELTEQKIDGMEKTVRIFPHKMHGEGHYLALLKKGNVAPGERKEKTGNKKGGKKIPEDLEAFLKELNIELDPARFDLREERVYYMPEDLPALKGVRFLRSGLLLGELKKKRFEPSQALAMYLKKKTIKRRWIFPSMMIVS
;
A
#
# COMPACT_ATOMS: atom_id res chain seq x y z
N MET A 1 14.80 -14.58 -24.10
CA MET A 1 15.27 -13.37 -23.37
C MET A 1 16.68 -13.69 -22.86
N ASN A 2 17.62 -12.73 -22.82
CA ASN A 2 18.95 -12.98 -22.24
C ASN A 2 18.93 -12.54 -20.78
N LEU A 3 18.99 -13.49 -19.85
CA LEU A 3 19.10 -13.23 -18.42
C LEU A 3 20.60 -13.15 -18.04
N PRO A 4 20.96 -12.44 -16.96
CA PRO A 4 22.35 -12.43 -16.49
C PRO A 4 22.78 -13.82 -16.01
N ILE A 5 23.96 -14.29 -16.40
CA ILE A 5 24.47 -15.64 -16.02
C ILE A 5 24.46 -15.84 -14.50
N ALA A 6 24.91 -14.83 -13.74
CA ALA A 6 24.91 -14.88 -12.29
C ALA A 6 23.50 -14.99 -11.67
N PHE A 7 22.48 -14.45 -12.35
CA PHE A 7 21.09 -14.62 -11.93
C PHE A 7 20.59 -16.04 -12.22
N GLU A 8 20.90 -16.57 -13.42
CA GLU A 8 20.55 -17.94 -13.81
C GLU A 8 21.14 -18.98 -12.85
N GLU A 9 22.42 -18.84 -12.49
CA GLU A 9 23.08 -19.73 -11.53
C GLU A 9 22.42 -19.69 -10.15
N LYS A 10 22.08 -18.49 -9.65
CA LYS A 10 21.38 -18.31 -8.38
C LYS A 10 19.99 -18.95 -8.41
N MET A 11 19.21 -18.72 -9.47
CA MET A 11 17.88 -19.28 -9.62
C MET A 11 17.92 -20.80 -9.77
N LYS A 12 18.87 -21.34 -10.52
CA LYS A 12 19.08 -22.80 -10.64
C LYS A 12 19.48 -23.41 -9.30
N SER A 13 20.31 -22.73 -8.51
CA SER A 13 20.65 -23.16 -7.15
C SER A 13 19.45 -23.08 -6.19
N LEU A 14 18.59 -22.07 -6.35
CA LEU A 14 17.41 -21.88 -5.51
C LEU A 14 16.33 -22.92 -5.81
N LEU A 15 16.00 -23.13 -7.08
CA LEU A 15 14.87 -23.97 -7.49
C LEU A 15 15.28 -25.45 -7.71
N GLY A 16 16.56 -25.72 -7.97
CA GLY A 16 16.96 -27.01 -8.51
C GLY A 16 16.65 -27.12 -10.00
N GLU A 17 17.15 -28.17 -10.66
CA GLU A 17 17.18 -28.23 -12.13
C GLU A 17 15.78 -28.34 -12.77
N GLU A 18 14.93 -29.24 -12.27
CA GLU A 18 13.59 -29.46 -12.84
C GLU A 18 12.71 -28.22 -12.70
N GLU A 19 12.68 -27.63 -11.50
CA GLU A 19 11.86 -26.46 -11.22
C GLU A 19 12.39 -25.20 -11.90
N TYR A 20 13.72 -25.04 -12.00
CA TYR A 20 14.32 -23.95 -12.78
C TYR A 20 13.93 -24.00 -14.26
N ASN A 21 13.84 -25.19 -14.85
CA ASN A 21 13.38 -25.33 -16.24
C ASN A 21 11.91 -24.90 -16.40
N ALA A 22 11.04 -25.23 -15.44
CA ALA A 22 9.66 -24.73 -15.43
C ALA A 22 9.59 -23.20 -15.25
N TYR A 23 10.45 -22.63 -14.39
CA TYR A 23 10.61 -21.19 -14.24
C TYR A 23 11.02 -20.51 -15.55
N LEU A 24 11.96 -21.07 -16.32
CA LEU A 24 12.35 -20.49 -17.60
C LEU A 24 11.21 -20.48 -18.62
N GLN A 25 10.36 -21.52 -18.65
CA GLN A 25 9.22 -21.60 -19.56
C GLN A 25 8.21 -20.46 -19.34
N CYS A 26 8.07 -19.95 -18.11
CA CYS A 26 7.12 -18.87 -17.84
C CYS A 26 7.50 -17.54 -18.54
N PHE A 27 8.75 -17.35 -18.97
CA PHE A 27 9.16 -16.16 -19.71
C PHE A 27 8.54 -16.05 -21.10
N ASP A 28 8.10 -17.17 -21.67
CA ASP A 28 7.43 -17.22 -22.97
C ASP A 28 5.89 -17.12 -22.83
N GLU A 29 5.37 -17.17 -21.61
CA GLU A 29 3.93 -17.03 -21.34
C GLU A 29 3.45 -15.57 -21.41
N PRO A 30 2.19 -15.34 -21.81
CA PRO A 30 1.60 -14.00 -21.81
C PRO A 30 1.59 -13.37 -20.41
N ARG A 31 1.80 -12.06 -20.37
CA ARG A 31 1.68 -11.26 -19.15
C ARG A 31 0.27 -11.34 -18.56
N HIS A 32 0.20 -11.48 -17.23
CA HIS A 32 -1.05 -11.31 -16.48
C HIS A 32 -1.31 -9.83 -16.14
N TYR A 33 -2.53 -9.39 -16.45
CA TYR A 33 -3.02 -8.06 -16.10
C TYR A 33 -4.10 -8.18 -15.03
N GLY A 34 -3.95 -7.39 -13.97
CA GLY A 34 -4.87 -7.42 -12.83
C GLY A 34 -5.46 -6.04 -12.54
N LEU A 35 -6.66 -6.06 -11.98
CA LEU A 35 -7.30 -4.92 -11.35
C LEU A 35 -7.84 -5.32 -9.98
N ARG A 36 -7.86 -4.37 -9.05
CA ARG A 36 -8.42 -4.55 -7.71
C ARG A 36 -9.56 -3.57 -7.49
N VAL A 37 -10.74 -4.08 -7.15
CA VAL A 37 -11.95 -3.28 -6.93
C VAL A 37 -11.82 -2.44 -5.66
N ASN A 38 -12.20 -1.17 -5.75
CA ASN A 38 -12.25 -0.25 -4.62
C ASN A 38 -13.51 -0.51 -3.77
N THR A 39 -13.38 -1.42 -2.81
CA THR A 39 -14.45 -1.82 -1.88
C THR A 39 -14.94 -0.69 -0.98
N ARG A 40 -14.21 0.43 -0.89
CA ARG A 40 -14.67 1.65 -0.21
C ARG A 40 -15.82 2.32 -0.96
N LYS A 41 -15.80 2.26 -2.30
CA LYS A 41 -16.76 2.95 -3.19
C LYS A 41 -17.88 2.05 -3.68
N ILE A 42 -17.58 0.80 -4.00
CA ILE A 42 -18.53 -0.15 -4.59
C ILE A 42 -18.21 -1.57 -4.11
N SER A 43 -19.25 -2.39 -3.91
CA SER A 43 -19.03 -3.81 -3.61
C SER A 43 -18.45 -4.53 -4.84
N VAL A 44 -17.76 -5.66 -4.62
CA VAL A 44 -17.29 -6.51 -5.72
C VAL A 44 -18.46 -6.97 -6.59
N GLU A 45 -19.54 -7.43 -5.95
CA GLU A 45 -20.76 -7.88 -6.64
C GLU A 45 -21.36 -6.80 -7.54
N ASP A 46 -21.49 -5.57 -7.05
CA ASP A 46 -22.07 -4.47 -7.83
C ASP A 46 -21.12 -3.99 -8.93
N PHE A 47 -19.81 -4.06 -8.71
CA PHE A 47 -18.84 -3.75 -9.74
C PHE A 47 -18.91 -4.75 -10.90
N LEU A 48 -19.03 -6.05 -10.61
CA LEU A 48 -19.14 -7.09 -11.64
C LEU A 48 -20.40 -6.93 -12.51
N LYS A 49 -21.51 -6.45 -11.94
CA LYS A 49 -22.74 -6.14 -12.71
C LYS A 49 -22.56 -5.04 -13.74
N ILE A 50 -21.64 -4.11 -13.50
CA ILE A 50 -21.37 -2.97 -14.38
C ILE A 50 -20.02 -3.07 -15.10
N ALA A 51 -19.31 -4.19 -14.95
CA ALA A 51 -17.98 -4.36 -15.50
C ALA A 51 -18.03 -4.24 -17.03
N PRO A 52 -17.30 -3.29 -17.63
CA PRO A 52 -17.32 -3.04 -19.07
C PRO A 52 -16.60 -4.12 -19.91
N TRP A 53 -15.91 -5.05 -19.27
CA TRP A 53 -15.17 -6.15 -19.91
C TRP A 53 -15.23 -7.41 -19.02
N PRO A 54 -14.99 -8.61 -19.61
CA PRO A 54 -14.89 -9.85 -18.85
C PRO A 54 -13.79 -9.78 -17.79
N LEU A 55 -14.08 -10.36 -16.63
CA LEU A 55 -13.17 -10.42 -15.49
C LEU A 55 -13.14 -11.84 -14.93
N THR A 56 -11.94 -12.33 -14.65
CA THR A 56 -11.72 -13.62 -14.00
C THR A 56 -11.19 -13.37 -12.58
N PRO A 57 -11.75 -13.97 -11.53
CA PRO A 57 -11.26 -13.76 -10.17
C PRO A 57 -9.78 -14.13 -10.00
N VAL A 58 -9.05 -13.35 -9.21
CA VAL A 58 -7.74 -13.78 -8.66
C VAL A 58 -8.04 -14.67 -7.45
N PRO A 59 -7.72 -15.98 -7.47
CA PRO A 59 -8.25 -16.93 -6.49
C PRO A 59 -7.97 -16.61 -5.02
N TRP A 60 -6.84 -15.95 -4.74
CA TRP A 60 -6.40 -15.63 -3.39
C TRP A 60 -6.66 -14.17 -2.96
N ILE A 61 -7.29 -13.35 -3.82
CA ILE A 61 -7.59 -11.93 -3.55
C ILE A 61 -9.07 -11.67 -3.75
N SER A 62 -9.81 -11.46 -2.65
CA SER A 62 -11.28 -11.35 -2.66
C SER A 62 -11.85 -10.23 -3.56
N ASN A 63 -11.09 -9.15 -3.77
CA ASN A 63 -11.45 -8.01 -4.64
C ASN A 63 -10.55 -7.88 -5.87
N GLY A 64 -9.78 -8.91 -6.22
CA GLY A 64 -8.83 -8.92 -7.33
C GLY A 64 -9.35 -9.69 -8.54
N PHE A 65 -9.09 -9.16 -9.74
CA PHE A 65 -9.55 -9.75 -11.00
C PHE A 65 -8.50 -9.63 -12.10
N TYR A 66 -8.36 -10.66 -12.91
CA TYR A 66 -7.68 -10.64 -14.19
C TYR A 66 -8.55 -9.99 -15.28
N TYR A 67 -7.91 -9.34 -16.24
CA TYR A 67 -8.52 -8.89 -17.48
C TYR A 67 -7.55 -9.10 -18.66
N ASP A 68 -8.07 -9.10 -19.88
CA ASP A 68 -7.23 -9.18 -21.08
C ASP A 68 -6.68 -7.79 -21.44
N GLY A 69 -5.43 -7.51 -21.06
CA GLY A 69 -4.75 -6.26 -21.37
C GLY A 69 -4.29 -6.11 -22.82
N SER A 70 -4.39 -7.15 -23.65
CA SER A 70 -4.15 -7.06 -25.09
C SER A 70 -5.36 -6.48 -25.84
N VAL A 71 -6.56 -6.68 -25.30
CA VAL A 71 -7.84 -6.23 -25.88
C VAL A 71 -8.35 -4.96 -25.20
N TYR A 72 -8.29 -4.90 -23.87
CA TYR A 72 -8.93 -3.84 -23.09
C TYR A 72 -7.93 -2.87 -22.49
N GLN A 73 -8.33 -1.59 -22.39
CA GLN A 73 -7.53 -0.53 -21.78
C GLN A 73 -8.27 0.13 -20.60
N PRO A 74 -8.38 -0.56 -19.44
CA PRO A 74 -9.12 -0.05 -18.28
C PRO A 74 -8.71 1.36 -17.84
N ALA A 75 -7.43 1.72 -17.96
CA ALA A 75 -6.91 3.04 -17.60
C ALA A 75 -7.57 4.21 -18.36
N LYS A 76 -8.18 3.95 -19.53
CA LYS A 76 -8.89 4.97 -20.32
C LYS A 76 -10.38 5.04 -20.02
N HIS A 77 -10.92 4.11 -19.24
CA HIS A 77 -12.36 4.06 -18.94
C HIS A 77 -12.74 5.07 -17.84
N PRO A 78 -13.94 5.69 -17.88
CA PRO A 78 -14.38 6.63 -16.85
C PRO A 78 -14.34 6.06 -15.42
N TYR A 79 -14.54 4.75 -15.25
CA TYR A 79 -14.47 4.08 -13.95
C TYR A 79 -13.08 4.13 -13.31
N TYR A 80 -12.02 4.20 -14.10
CA TYR A 80 -10.66 4.41 -13.58
C TYR A 80 -10.55 5.80 -12.94
N TYR A 81 -11.03 6.84 -13.62
CA TYR A 81 -11.05 8.21 -13.11
C TYR A 81 -12.04 8.42 -11.96
N ALA A 82 -13.10 7.60 -11.89
CA ALA A 82 -13.99 7.53 -10.74
C ALA A 82 -13.38 6.77 -9.53
N GLY A 83 -12.21 6.15 -9.73
CA GLY A 83 -11.49 5.39 -8.70
C GLY A 83 -12.21 4.13 -8.26
N LEU A 84 -12.94 3.46 -9.17
CA LEU A 84 -13.68 2.23 -8.84
C LEU A 84 -12.77 0.99 -8.75
N TYR A 85 -11.57 1.06 -9.31
CA TYR A 85 -10.55 0.03 -9.20
C TYR A 85 -9.16 0.63 -9.33
N TYR A 86 -8.16 -0.13 -8.90
CA TYR A 86 -6.74 0.13 -9.13
C TYR A 86 -6.18 -0.92 -10.07
N LEU A 87 -5.30 -0.54 -11.00
CA LEU A 87 -4.62 -1.50 -11.89
C LEU A 87 -3.35 -2.00 -11.21
N GLN A 88 -3.35 -3.27 -10.82
CA GLN A 88 -2.28 -3.86 -10.04
C GLN A 88 -1.99 -5.26 -10.54
N GLU A 89 -0.71 -5.60 -10.58
CA GLU A 89 -0.30 -6.96 -10.85
C GLU A 89 -0.83 -7.91 -9.76
N PRO A 90 -1.38 -9.10 -10.12
CA PRO A 90 -2.00 -10.04 -9.19
C PRO A 90 -1.17 -10.40 -7.95
N SER A 91 0.10 -10.79 -8.10
CA SER A 91 0.95 -11.13 -6.95
C SER A 91 1.19 -9.93 -6.03
N ALA A 92 1.30 -8.73 -6.59
CA ALA A 92 1.49 -7.47 -5.87
C ALA A 92 0.27 -7.03 -5.05
N MET A 93 -0.91 -7.63 -5.25
CA MET A 93 -2.10 -7.38 -4.41
C MET A 93 -1.95 -8.02 -3.02
N THR A 94 -1.22 -9.13 -2.94
CA THR A 94 -1.11 -10.00 -1.75
C THR A 94 -0.58 -9.31 -0.49
N PRO A 95 0.46 -8.44 -0.54
CA PRO A 95 1.01 -7.83 0.67
C PRO A 95 -0.01 -7.01 1.47
N ALA A 96 -0.77 -6.15 0.80
CA ALA A 96 -1.78 -5.34 1.48
C ALA A 96 -3.00 -6.18 1.89
N ASP A 97 -3.29 -7.27 1.17
CA ASP A 97 -4.35 -8.21 1.50
C ASP A 97 -4.04 -9.02 2.78
N ARG A 98 -2.78 -9.49 2.93
CA ARG A 98 -2.33 -10.30 4.06
C ARG A 98 -2.00 -9.52 5.33
N LEU A 99 -1.84 -8.20 5.26
CA LEU A 99 -1.76 -7.37 6.48
C LEU A 99 -3.18 -7.17 7.05
N PRO A 100 -3.47 -7.62 8.28
CA PRO A 100 -4.82 -7.56 8.86
C PRO A 100 -5.12 -6.16 9.40
N VAL A 101 -5.40 -5.22 8.49
CA VAL A 101 -5.81 -3.85 8.83
C VAL A 101 -7.28 -3.80 9.20
N GLU A 102 -7.58 -3.19 10.34
CA GLU A 102 -8.93 -2.97 10.85
C GLU A 102 -9.28 -1.47 10.88
N PRO A 103 -10.57 -1.08 10.77
CA PRO A 103 -11.00 0.29 11.02
C PRO A 103 -10.49 0.80 12.37
N GLY A 104 -9.91 2.00 12.39
CA GLY A 104 -9.32 2.58 13.60
C GLY A 104 -7.81 2.40 13.72
N ASP A 105 -7.20 1.44 12.99
CA ASP A 105 -5.75 1.25 13.00
C ASP A 105 -5.00 2.51 12.52
N LYS A 106 -3.83 2.74 13.12
CA LYS A 106 -2.77 3.63 12.64
C LYS A 106 -1.84 2.80 11.77
N VAL A 107 -1.89 3.02 10.45
CA VAL A 107 -1.19 2.21 9.44
C VAL A 107 -0.10 3.04 8.76
N LEU A 108 1.10 2.49 8.61
CA LEU A 108 2.17 3.06 7.79
C LEU A 108 2.42 2.19 6.55
N ASP A 109 2.45 2.80 5.37
CA ASP A 109 3.08 2.26 4.17
C ASP A 109 4.39 3.01 3.93
N VAL A 110 5.53 2.35 4.16
CA VAL A 110 6.85 2.99 4.24
C VAL A 110 7.39 3.42 2.86
N CYS A 111 7.03 2.66 1.82
CA CYS A 111 7.50 2.81 0.44
C CYS A 111 6.30 2.76 -0.50
N ALA A 112 5.40 3.71 -0.30
CA ALA A 112 4.03 3.63 -0.75
C ALA A 112 3.83 3.91 -2.25
N ALA A 113 4.72 4.65 -2.91
CA ALA A 113 4.47 5.02 -4.30
C ALA A 113 4.66 3.84 -5.26
N PRO A 114 3.80 3.68 -6.28
CA PRO A 114 2.79 4.65 -6.74
C PRO A 114 1.42 4.55 -6.04
N GLY A 115 1.22 3.67 -5.06
CA GLY A 115 0.01 3.64 -4.22
C GLY A 115 -0.87 2.40 -4.34
N GLY A 116 -0.44 1.35 -5.05
CA GLY A 116 -1.24 0.12 -5.19
C GLY A 116 -1.54 -0.54 -3.85
N LYS A 117 -0.56 -0.61 -2.93
CA LYS A 117 -0.72 -1.18 -1.60
C LYS A 117 -1.40 -0.18 -0.65
N ALA A 118 -0.90 1.06 -0.58
CA ALA A 118 -1.52 2.16 0.17
C ALA A 118 -3.02 2.34 -0.08
N THR A 119 -3.50 2.23 -1.32
CA THR A 119 -4.94 2.35 -1.64
C THR A 119 -5.79 1.24 -1.03
N GLU A 120 -5.26 0.02 -0.88
CA GLU A 120 -5.96 -1.07 -0.19
C GLU A 120 -5.98 -0.85 1.31
N LEU A 121 -4.82 -0.50 1.89
CA LEU A 121 -4.70 -0.22 3.31
C LEU A 121 -5.68 0.89 3.71
N GLY A 122 -5.74 1.97 2.91
CA GLY A 122 -6.71 3.05 3.09
C GLY A 122 -8.18 2.62 2.92
N ALA A 123 -8.47 1.67 2.01
CA ALA A 123 -9.82 1.14 1.83
C ALA A 123 -10.26 0.27 3.03
N LYS A 124 -9.36 -0.57 3.56
CA LYS A 124 -9.59 -1.43 4.74
C LYS A 124 -9.88 -0.64 6.01
N LEU A 125 -9.27 0.54 6.16
CA LEU A 125 -9.53 1.48 7.27
C LEU A 125 -10.97 2.03 7.29
N LYS A 126 -11.71 1.96 6.16
CA LYS A 126 -13.10 2.43 6.03
C LYS A 126 -13.35 3.89 6.46
N GLY A 127 -12.29 4.70 6.51
CA GLY A 127 -12.35 6.12 6.92
C GLY A 127 -12.08 6.37 8.40
N GLU A 128 -11.78 5.33 9.18
CA GLU A 128 -11.42 5.38 10.60
C GLU A 128 -9.92 5.15 10.78
N GLY A 129 -9.32 5.65 11.86
CA GLY A 129 -7.86 5.60 12.05
C GLY A 129 -7.10 6.49 11.05
N VAL A 130 -5.86 6.15 10.74
CA VAL A 130 -5.03 6.94 9.82
C VAL A 130 -4.10 6.08 8.97
N LEU A 131 -4.05 6.38 7.66
CA LEU A 131 -3.02 5.88 6.75
C LEU A 131 -1.90 6.93 6.60
N VAL A 132 -0.69 6.61 7.06
CA VAL A 132 0.52 7.36 6.71
C VAL A 132 1.16 6.66 5.52
N ALA A 133 1.26 7.35 4.39
CA ALA A 133 1.86 6.83 3.17
C ALA A 133 3.11 7.65 2.84
N ASN A 134 4.27 7.02 2.99
CA ASN A 134 5.57 7.64 2.76
C ASN A 134 6.19 7.17 1.44
N ASP A 135 6.81 8.08 0.71
CA ASP A 135 7.78 7.72 -0.32
C ASP A 135 8.93 8.71 -0.35
N ILE A 136 10.16 8.21 -0.27
CA ILE A 136 11.36 9.06 -0.29
C ILE A 136 11.46 9.89 -1.56
N SER A 137 10.91 9.40 -2.69
CA SER A 137 10.89 10.13 -3.94
C SER A 137 9.69 11.06 -4.02
N ASN A 138 9.93 12.36 -3.81
CA ASN A 138 8.88 13.38 -3.89
C ASN A 138 8.13 13.38 -5.24
N SER A 139 8.79 13.03 -6.35
CA SER A 139 8.12 12.94 -7.66
C SER A 139 7.15 11.77 -7.72
N ARG A 140 7.51 10.59 -7.18
CA ARG A 140 6.62 9.42 -7.10
C ARG A 140 5.51 9.63 -6.07
N ALA A 141 5.81 10.31 -4.96
CA ALA A 141 4.85 10.65 -3.91
C ALA A 141 3.69 11.51 -4.43
N ARG A 142 3.90 12.32 -5.49
CA ARG A 142 2.81 13.04 -6.17
C ARG A 142 1.84 12.10 -6.89
N GLY A 143 2.35 11.05 -7.52
CA GLY A 143 1.54 9.99 -8.13
C GLY A 143 0.73 9.21 -7.09
N LEU A 144 1.38 8.87 -5.98
CA LEU A 144 0.74 8.29 -4.79
C LEU A 144 -0.42 9.16 -4.29
N LEU A 145 -0.19 10.46 -4.08
CA LEU A 145 -1.24 11.38 -3.64
C LEU A 145 -2.43 11.37 -4.59
N LYS A 146 -2.19 11.49 -5.90
CA LYS A 146 -3.25 11.44 -6.91
C LYS A 146 -4.06 10.15 -6.80
N ASN A 147 -3.39 9.00 -6.65
CA ASN A 147 -4.07 7.71 -6.56
C ASN A 147 -4.91 7.57 -5.29
N LEU A 148 -4.41 8.03 -4.13
CA LEU A 148 -5.18 8.03 -2.89
C LEU A 148 -6.39 8.98 -2.94
N GLU A 149 -6.25 10.17 -3.53
CA GLU A 149 -7.35 11.11 -3.73
C GLU A 149 -8.42 10.51 -4.68
N LEU A 150 -8.02 9.88 -5.79
CA LEU A 150 -8.95 9.19 -6.70
C LEU A 150 -9.66 8.01 -6.01
N PHE A 151 -8.95 7.21 -5.22
CA PHE A 151 -9.54 6.13 -4.43
C PHE A 151 -10.49 6.64 -3.34
N GLY A 152 -10.46 7.94 -3.04
CA GLY A 152 -11.30 8.58 -2.04
C GLY A 152 -10.81 8.36 -0.61
N ILE A 153 -9.51 8.14 -0.41
CA ILE A 153 -8.94 8.01 0.94
C ILE A 153 -8.84 9.41 1.55
N GLY A 154 -9.49 9.62 2.70
CA GLY A 154 -9.56 10.93 3.36
C GLY A 154 -8.80 11.00 4.68
N ASN A 155 -8.65 9.87 5.38
CA ASN A 155 -7.95 9.75 6.64
C ASN A 155 -6.46 9.42 6.41
N MET A 156 -5.75 10.27 5.67
CA MET A 156 -4.38 10.01 5.24
C MET A 156 -3.39 11.13 5.54
N LEU A 157 -2.11 10.78 5.70
CA LEU A 157 -0.96 11.67 5.60
C LEU A 157 -0.08 11.17 4.45
N VAL A 158 0.21 12.03 3.47
CA VAL A 158 1.15 11.71 2.38
C VAL A 158 2.43 12.52 2.62
N ILE A 159 3.51 11.80 2.88
CA ILE A 159 4.80 12.36 3.29
C ILE A 159 5.91 11.92 2.34
N SER A 160 6.95 12.74 2.25
CA SER A 160 8.16 12.41 1.51
C SER A 160 9.38 12.71 2.37
N GLU A 161 9.76 11.71 3.15
CA GLU A 161 10.87 11.75 4.08
C GLU A 161 11.65 10.42 4.04
N GLU A 162 12.90 10.47 4.48
CA GLU A 162 13.67 9.26 4.76
C GLU A 162 13.08 8.53 5.97
N PRO A 163 12.98 7.18 5.94
CA PRO A 163 12.33 6.44 7.03
C PRO A 163 12.98 6.69 8.41
N GLY A 164 14.29 6.96 8.46
CA GLY A 164 14.99 7.25 9.71
C GLY A 164 14.49 8.52 10.40
N LYS A 165 14.09 9.53 9.62
CA LYS A 165 13.52 10.77 10.14
C LYS A 165 12.08 10.57 10.64
N LEU A 166 11.35 9.59 10.09
CA LEU A 166 9.99 9.27 10.54
C LEU A 166 9.96 8.79 11.99
N MET A 167 11.03 8.14 12.45
CA MET A 167 11.15 7.65 13.84
C MET A 167 11.04 8.77 14.87
N GLU A 168 11.47 9.99 14.54
CA GLU A 168 11.37 11.15 15.43
C GLU A 168 9.91 11.58 15.67
N PHE A 169 9.04 11.33 14.68
CA PHE A 169 7.64 11.75 14.70
C PHE A 169 6.68 10.64 15.13
N PHE A 170 7.04 9.39 14.87
CA PHE A 170 6.18 8.22 15.05
C PHE A 170 6.81 7.09 15.89
N PRO A 171 7.47 7.36 17.03
CA PRO A 171 7.99 6.28 17.86
C PRO A 171 6.84 5.44 18.41
N GLU A 172 6.88 4.12 18.19
CA GLU A 172 5.87 3.15 18.65
C GLU A 172 4.41 3.58 18.41
N TYR A 173 4.14 4.25 17.30
CA TYR A 173 2.85 4.87 17.00
C TYR A 173 1.92 3.95 16.22
N PHE A 174 2.45 3.15 15.30
CA PHE A 174 1.64 2.41 14.34
C PHE A 174 1.18 1.07 14.90
N ASP A 175 -0.08 0.74 14.64
CA ASP A 175 -0.64 -0.59 14.92
C ASP A 175 -0.20 -1.58 13.84
N LYS A 176 -0.11 -1.12 12.59
CA LYS A 176 0.28 -1.93 11.42
C LYS A 176 1.30 -1.18 10.55
N ILE A 177 2.33 -1.87 10.08
CA ILE A 177 3.28 -1.33 9.11
C ILE A 177 3.40 -2.27 7.91
N LEU A 178 3.36 -1.72 6.70
CA LEU A 178 3.70 -2.40 5.46
C LEU A 178 5.01 -1.85 4.89
N ILE A 179 5.93 -2.75 4.56
CA ILE A 179 7.19 -2.44 3.87
C ILE A 179 7.22 -3.20 2.56
N ASP A 180 6.83 -2.53 1.48
CA ASP A 180 7.13 -3.00 0.12
C ASP A 180 8.48 -2.47 -0.30
N ALA A 181 9.53 -3.23 0.01
CA ALA A 181 10.87 -2.69 0.01
C ALA A 181 11.40 -2.48 -1.42
N PRO A 182 12.18 -1.40 -1.66
CA PRO A 182 13.02 -1.31 -2.85
C PRO A 182 13.92 -2.55 -2.93
N CYS A 183 13.87 -3.25 -4.06
CA CYS A 183 14.57 -4.51 -4.26
C CYS A 183 15.17 -4.59 -5.65
N SER A 184 15.94 -5.65 -5.90
CA SER A 184 16.55 -5.93 -7.20
C SER A 184 15.53 -6.23 -8.32
N GLY A 185 14.26 -6.48 -7.97
CA GLY A 185 13.13 -6.50 -8.91
C GLY A 185 13.13 -7.67 -9.88
N GLU A 186 13.68 -8.82 -9.49
CA GLU A 186 13.80 -10.02 -10.35
C GLU A 186 12.45 -10.51 -10.89
N GLY A 187 11.36 -10.41 -10.11
CA GLY A 187 10.01 -10.73 -10.56
C GLY A 187 9.51 -9.84 -11.70
N MET A 188 10.13 -8.67 -11.92
CA MET A 188 9.76 -7.76 -13.00
C MET A 188 10.51 -8.04 -14.31
N PHE A 189 11.42 -9.02 -14.36
CA PHE A 189 12.22 -9.30 -15.57
C PHE A 189 11.36 -9.68 -16.78
N ARG A 190 10.26 -10.40 -16.57
CA ARG A 190 9.26 -10.73 -17.62
C ARG A 190 8.62 -9.47 -18.21
N LYS A 191 8.49 -8.40 -17.42
CA LYS A 191 7.79 -7.15 -17.78
C LYS A 191 8.69 -6.04 -18.29
N GLU A 192 9.87 -5.89 -17.69
CA GLU A 192 10.68 -4.69 -17.83
C GLU A 192 12.15 -5.03 -18.06
N LYS A 193 12.58 -5.02 -19.34
CA LYS A 193 13.99 -5.23 -19.72
C LYS A 193 14.96 -4.26 -19.03
N LYS A 194 14.48 -3.09 -18.58
CA LYS A 194 15.29 -2.12 -17.82
C LYS A 194 15.66 -2.62 -16.42
N MET A 195 14.85 -3.47 -15.81
CA MET A 195 15.14 -4.05 -14.49
C MET A 195 16.33 -5.02 -14.54
N VAL A 196 16.49 -5.75 -15.65
CA VAL A 196 17.67 -6.59 -15.87
C VAL A 196 18.97 -5.77 -15.80
N LYS A 197 19.00 -4.62 -16.47
CA LYS A 197 20.18 -3.72 -16.44
C LYS A 197 20.45 -3.14 -15.05
N ALA A 198 19.41 -2.69 -14.35
CA ALA A 198 19.55 -2.16 -13.00
C ALA A 198 20.04 -3.23 -12.01
N TRP A 199 19.62 -4.49 -12.21
CA TRP A 199 20.10 -5.62 -11.44
C TRP A 199 21.61 -5.86 -11.65
N GLU A 200 22.10 -5.77 -12.89
CA GLU A 200 23.54 -5.89 -13.19
C GLU A 200 24.38 -4.78 -12.54
N GLU A 201 23.82 -3.58 -12.36
CA GLU A 201 24.52 -2.43 -11.77
C GLU A 201 24.61 -2.46 -10.24
N HIS A 202 23.53 -2.84 -9.54
CA HIS A 202 23.46 -2.71 -8.09
C HIS A 202 23.33 -4.07 -7.35
N GLY A 203 22.73 -5.07 -7.99
CA GLY A 203 22.56 -6.43 -7.46
C GLY A 203 21.85 -6.55 -6.10
N PRO A 204 21.56 -7.78 -5.66
CA PRO A 204 20.84 -8.03 -4.39
C PRO A 204 21.56 -7.52 -3.13
N ALA A 205 22.90 -7.51 -3.10
CA ALA A 205 23.68 -7.11 -1.94
C ALA A 205 23.61 -5.60 -1.61
N PHE A 206 23.31 -4.76 -2.60
CA PHE A 206 23.03 -3.34 -2.37
C PHE A 206 21.67 -3.16 -1.69
N PHE A 207 20.63 -3.77 -2.27
CA PHE A 207 19.26 -3.63 -1.79
C PHE A 207 19.04 -4.27 -0.41
N SER A 208 19.67 -5.43 -0.15
CA SER A 208 19.61 -6.09 1.16
C SER A 208 20.05 -5.17 2.30
N ARG A 209 21.14 -4.40 2.13
CA ARG A 209 21.59 -3.41 3.14
C ARG A 209 20.59 -2.28 3.36
N LEU A 210 19.97 -1.79 2.28
CA LEU A 210 18.92 -0.78 2.37
C LEU A 210 17.68 -1.33 3.08
N GLN A 211 17.27 -2.56 2.75
CA GLN A 211 16.12 -3.24 3.35
C GLN A 211 16.31 -3.47 4.85
N GLN A 212 17.50 -3.91 5.27
CA GLN A 212 17.87 -4.05 6.68
C GLN A 212 17.76 -2.73 7.46
N SER A 213 18.18 -1.62 6.85
CA SER A 213 18.02 -0.27 7.43
C SER A 213 16.54 0.14 7.54
N ILE A 214 15.74 -0.10 6.48
CA ILE A 214 14.32 0.25 6.47
C ILE A 214 13.53 -0.58 7.50
N ILE A 215 13.78 -1.89 7.59
CA ILE A 215 13.00 -2.79 8.45
C ILE A 215 13.24 -2.54 9.94
N THR A 216 14.46 -2.19 10.33
CA THR A 216 14.80 -1.83 11.72
C THR A 216 14.22 -0.47 12.13
N GLN A 217 14.23 0.51 11.21
CA GLN A 217 13.59 1.81 11.45
C GLN A 217 12.07 1.66 11.56
N ALA A 218 11.45 0.84 10.73
CA ALA A 218 10.04 0.51 10.83
C ALA A 218 9.69 -0.23 12.14
N ALA A 219 10.52 -1.17 12.59
CA ALA A 219 10.33 -1.88 13.86
C ALA A 219 10.28 -0.92 15.08
N SER A 220 11.05 0.17 15.02
CA SER A 220 11.05 1.23 16.05
C SER A 220 9.78 2.10 16.05
N MET A 221 9.11 2.22 14.90
CA MET A 221 7.84 2.94 14.78
C MET A 221 6.62 2.06 15.08
N LEU A 222 6.80 0.74 15.11
CA LEU A 222 5.73 -0.22 15.42
C LEU A 222 5.50 -0.27 16.94
N ARG A 223 4.26 -0.12 17.36
CA ARG A 223 3.90 -0.28 18.78
C ARG A 223 4.08 -1.74 19.26
N PRO A 224 4.29 -1.98 20.56
CA PRO A 224 4.19 -3.33 21.13
C PRO A 224 2.84 -4.00 20.80
N GLY A 225 2.88 -5.26 20.39
CA GLY A 225 1.70 -5.99 19.91
C GLY A 225 1.22 -5.62 18.50
N GLY A 226 1.86 -4.65 17.83
CA GLY A 226 1.60 -4.30 16.44
C GLY A 226 2.10 -5.37 15.45
N MET A 227 1.70 -5.25 14.19
CA MET A 227 2.13 -6.16 13.12
C MET A 227 2.85 -5.44 11.99
N LEU A 228 3.88 -6.08 11.46
CA LEU A 228 4.69 -5.60 10.34
C LEU A 228 4.62 -6.64 9.22
N LEU A 229 4.27 -6.22 8.00
CA LEU A 229 4.38 -7.05 6.81
C LEU A 229 5.50 -6.52 5.93
N TYR A 230 6.51 -7.36 5.72
CA TYR A 230 7.59 -7.12 4.77
C TYR A 230 7.30 -7.83 3.45
N SER A 231 7.52 -7.15 2.33
CA SER A 231 7.42 -7.74 1.01
C SER A 231 8.47 -7.22 0.03
N THR A 232 8.80 -8.06 -0.95
CA THR A 232 9.62 -7.70 -2.11
C THR A 232 9.02 -8.31 -3.39
N CYS A 233 9.45 -7.82 -4.55
CA CYS A 233 9.19 -8.47 -5.85
C CYS A 233 10.46 -9.14 -6.43
N THR A 234 11.29 -9.71 -5.56
CA THR A 234 12.54 -10.39 -5.93
C THR A 234 12.62 -11.81 -5.35
N PHE A 235 13.49 -12.65 -5.89
CA PHE A 235 13.62 -14.05 -5.47
C PHE A 235 14.86 -14.30 -4.61
N ASP A 236 15.87 -13.42 -4.70
CA ASP A 236 17.15 -13.56 -4.00
C ASP A 236 16.97 -13.65 -2.46
N PRO A 237 17.55 -14.69 -1.82
CA PRO A 237 17.41 -14.88 -0.38
C PRO A 237 18.03 -13.76 0.48
N LEU A 238 19.04 -13.05 -0.03
CA LEU A 238 19.65 -11.91 0.67
C LEU A 238 18.64 -10.79 0.96
N GLU A 239 17.65 -10.64 0.08
CA GLU A 239 16.61 -9.63 0.19
C GLU A 239 15.35 -10.14 0.89
N ASN A 240 15.21 -11.47 1.01
CA ASN A 240 14.02 -12.14 1.52
C ASN A 240 14.27 -12.71 2.93
N GLU A 241 14.60 -14.00 3.04
CA GLU A 241 14.77 -14.68 4.34
C GLU A 241 15.88 -14.02 5.18
N ARG A 242 16.96 -13.54 4.55
CA ARG A 242 18.07 -12.90 5.26
C ARG A 242 17.73 -11.54 5.84
N THR A 243 16.82 -10.80 5.22
CA THR A 243 16.31 -9.55 5.79
C THR A 243 15.46 -9.84 7.03
N ILE A 244 14.68 -10.92 7.01
CA ILE A 244 13.87 -11.34 8.16
C ILE A 244 14.75 -11.89 9.28
N GLU A 245 15.73 -12.73 8.98
CA GLU A 245 16.75 -13.20 9.93
C GLU A 245 17.47 -12.01 10.59
N TYR A 246 17.87 -11.01 9.80
CA TYR A 246 18.50 -9.80 10.32
C TYR A 246 17.58 -9.05 11.30
N LEU A 247 16.31 -8.83 10.94
CA LEU A 247 15.34 -8.20 11.83
C LEU A 247 15.24 -8.95 13.16
N LEU A 248 15.08 -10.28 13.14
CA LEU A 248 14.95 -11.09 14.35
C LEU A 248 16.22 -11.07 15.21
N SER A 249 17.40 -10.94 14.60
CA SER A 249 18.66 -10.78 15.33
C SER A 249 18.76 -9.44 16.08
N GLN A 250 18.21 -8.37 15.50
CA GLN A 250 18.25 -7.02 16.08
C GLN A 250 17.08 -6.76 17.03
N HIS A 251 15.94 -7.41 16.78
CA HIS A 251 14.69 -7.24 17.49
C HIS A 251 14.10 -8.62 17.85
N PRO A 252 14.67 -9.31 18.85
CA PRO A 252 14.25 -10.66 19.24
C PRO A 252 12.83 -10.71 19.82
N GLU A 253 12.20 -9.57 20.09
CA GLU A 253 10.80 -9.48 20.47
C GLU A 253 9.82 -9.77 19.31
N PHE A 254 10.29 -9.88 18.07
CA PHE A 254 9.42 -10.20 16.93
C PHE A 254 9.23 -11.71 16.75
N GLU A 255 8.03 -12.09 16.34
CA GLU A 255 7.69 -13.45 15.94
C GLU A 255 7.12 -13.49 14.52
N ILE A 256 7.50 -14.51 13.74
CA ILE A 256 6.91 -14.75 12.41
C ILE A 256 5.51 -15.36 12.57
N CYS A 257 4.52 -14.71 11.98
CA CYS A 257 3.12 -15.11 12.00
C CYS A 257 2.77 -15.92 10.76
N GLU A 258 1.81 -16.83 10.90
CA GLU A 258 1.21 -17.50 9.76
C GLU A 258 0.34 -16.53 8.95
N MET A 259 0.24 -16.80 7.66
CA MET A 259 -0.60 -16.09 6.71
C MET A 259 -1.52 -17.08 6.01
N ASP A 260 -2.70 -16.61 5.60
CA ASP A 260 -3.61 -17.43 4.79
C ASP A 260 -2.91 -17.90 3.51
N GLY A 261 -2.82 -19.23 3.36
CA GLY A 261 -2.19 -19.88 2.24
C GLY A 261 -3.04 -19.90 0.97
N TYR A 262 -2.39 -20.26 -0.13
CA TYR A 262 -3.03 -20.62 -1.40
C TYR A 262 -2.20 -21.75 -2.03
N GLU A 263 -2.81 -22.65 -2.81
CA GLU A 263 -2.14 -23.83 -3.37
C GLU A 263 -0.87 -23.51 -4.17
N GLY A 264 -0.83 -22.34 -4.83
CA GLY A 264 0.35 -21.87 -5.58
C GLY A 264 1.40 -21.14 -4.75
N PHE A 265 1.16 -20.91 -3.45
CA PHE A 265 2.14 -20.27 -2.56
C PHE A 265 3.15 -21.30 -2.07
N GLU A 266 4.42 -20.95 -2.18
CA GLU A 266 5.50 -21.66 -1.52
C GLU A 266 5.78 -21.10 -0.14
N LYS A 267 6.30 -21.96 0.73
CA LYS A 267 6.81 -21.56 2.03
C LYS A 267 8.17 -20.91 1.89
N GLY A 268 8.49 -20.01 2.81
CA GLY A 268 9.87 -19.60 3.04
C GLY A 268 10.75 -20.79 3.39
N ARG A 269 12.06 -20.62 3.18
CA ARG A 269 13.02 -21.73 3.23
C ARG A 269 14.03 -21.47 4.34
N PRO A 270 13.89 -22.09 5.54
CA PRO A 270 14.80 -21.91 6.66
C PRO A 270 16.27 -22.17 6.30
N GLU A 271 16.54 -23.13 5.41
CA GLU A 271 17.89 -23.47 4.93
C GLU A 271 18.59 -22.34 4.17
N LEU A 272 17.84 -21.34 3.71
CA LEU A 272 18.40 -20.16 3.05
C LEU A 272 18.86 -19.11 4.06
N THR A 273 18.57 -19.25 5.35
CA THR A 273 19.09 -18.42 6.45
C THR A 273 20.43 -18.95 6.97
N GLU A 274 21.21 -18.13 7.68
CA GLU A 274 22.51 -18.54 8.26
C GLU A 274 22.30 -19.45 9.46
N GLN A 275 21.29 -19.10 10.27
CA GLN A 275 21.01 -19.71 11.57
C GLN A 275 19.89 -20.74 11.51
N LYS A 276 19.30 -20.98 10.33
CA LYS A 276 18.13 -21.87 10.13
C LYS A 276 16.97 -21.47 11.05
N ILE A 277 16.55 -20.21 10.94
CA ILE A 277 15.52 -19.62 11.79
C ILE A 277 14.21 -20.41 11.69
N ASP A 278 13.74 -20.92 12.84
CA ASP A 278 12.44 -21.56 12.97
C ASP A 278 11.29 -20.58 12.65
N GLY A 279 10.23 -21.06 12.01
CA GLY A 279 9.09 -20.24 11.62
C GLY A 279 9.28 -19.54 10.27
N MET A 280 10.45 -19.63 9.63
CA MET A 280 10.66 -19.08 8.29
C MET A 280 9.74 -19.74 7.25
N GLU A 281 9.32 -20.98 7.48
CA GLU A 281 8.34 -21.70 6.67
C GLU A 281 6.93 -21.08 6.69
N LYS A 282 6.68 -20.12 7.58
CA LYS A 282 5.43 -19.32 7.63
C LYS A 282 5.47 -18.11 6.70
N THR A 283 6.65 -17.73 6.21
CA THR A 283 6.76 -16.71 5.16
C THR A 283 6.34 -17.32 3.82
N VAL A 284 6.01 -16.47 2.85
CA VAL A 284 5.44 -16.90 1.57
C VAL A 284 6.32 -16.45 0.42
N ARG A 285 6.60 -17.39 -0.48
CA ARG A 285 7.19 -17.17 -1.80
C ARG A 285 6.12 -17.40 -2.87
N ILE A 286 6.04 -16.45 -3.79
CA ILE A 286 5.20 -16.48 -4.97
C ILE A 286 6.14 -16.56 -6.16
N PHE A 287 6.05 -17.62 -6.94
CA PHE A 287 6.84 -17.82 -8.14
C PHE A 287 5.96 -17.84 -9.41
N PRO A 288 6.41 -17.23 -10.52
CA PRO A 288 5.60 -17.08 -11.71
C PRO A 288 5.26 -18.39 -12.45
N HIS A 289 6.03 -19.46 -12.25
CA HIS A 289 5.74 -20.78 -12.84
C HIS A 289 4.74 -21.63 -12.04
N LYS A 290 4.37 -21.19 -10.84
CA LYS A 290 3.39 -21.88 -9.98
C LYS A 290 2.04 -21.17 -9.88
N MET A 291 1.96 -19.95 -10.42
CA MET A 291 0.77 -19.13 -10.34
C MET A 291 0.75 -18.04 -11.40
N HIS A 292 -0.45 -17.58 -11.73
CA HIS A 292 -0.68 -16.53 -12.72
C HIS A 292 -0.33 -15.12 -12.20
N GLY A 293 0.91 -14.92 -11.79
CA GLY A 293 1.46 -13.64 -11.33
C GLY A 293 2.95 -13.53 -11.64
N GLU A 294 3.58 -12.42 -11.25
CA GLU A 294 5.00 -12.18 -11.58
C GLU A 294 6.00 -12.68 -10.55
N GLY A 295 5.61 -12.67 -9.27
CA GLY A 295 6.47 -13.13 -8.18
C GLY A 295 6.57 -12.11 -7.05
N HIS A 296 6.52 -12.59 -5.80
CA HIS A 296 6.64 -11.79 -4.58
C HIS A 296 7.18 -12.65 -3.43
N TYR A 297 7.80 -12.00 -2.44
CA TYR A 297 8.05 -12.57 -1.12
C TYR A 297 7.26 -11.80 -0.07
N LEU A 298 6.77 -12.50 0.96
CA LEU A 298 6.00 -11.91 2.05
C LEU A 298 6.42 -12.53 3.38
N ALA A 299 6.61 -11.69 4.41
CA ALA A 299 6.74 -12.13 5.79
C ALA A 299 5.88 -11.25 6.69
N LEU A 300 4.96 -11.87 7.42
CA LEU A 300 4.15 -11.20 8.44
C LEU A 300 4.79 -11.45 9.80
N LEU A 301 5.03 -10.39 10.55
CA LEU A 301 5.63 -10.45 11.88
C LEU A 301 4.79 -9.68 12.89
N LYS A 302 4.85 -10.10 14.14
CA LYS A 302 4.22 -9.42 15.27
C LYS A 302 5.29 -9.04 16.28
N LYS A 303 5.25 -7.78 16.74
CA LYS A 303 6.13 -7.31 17.82
C LYS A 303 5.57 -7.76 19.16
N GLY A 304 6.41 -8.28 20.04
CA GLY A 304 6.05 -8.70 21.38
C GLY A 304 5.37 -7.60 22.20
N ASN A 305 4.61 -7.99 23.21
CA ASN A 305 4.03 -7.05 24.16
C ASN A 305 5.10 -6.63 25.18
N VAL A 306 5.15 -5.34 25.52
CA VAL A 306 5.86 -4.88 26.72
C VAL A 306 4.85 -4.89 27.88
N ALA A 307 5.32 -5.18 29.10
CA ALA A 307 4.51 -5.06 30.31
C ALA A 307 3.81 -3.68 30.34
N PRO A 308 2.55 -3.59 30.81
CA PRO A 308 1.77 -2.35 30.72
C PRO A 308 2.40 -1.25 31.57
N GLY A 309 3.25 -0.43 30.96
CA GLY A 309 3.60 0.89 31.43
C GLY A 309 2.53 1.87 30.96
N GLU A 310 2.09 2.76 31.85
CA GLU A 310 1.08 3.78 31.55
C GLU A 310 1.43 4.52 30.25
N ARG A 311 0.63 4.27 29.20
CA ARG A 311 0.71 4.96 27.92
C ARG A 311 0.49 6.46 28.16
N LYS A 312 1.54 7.25 28.08
CA LYS A 312 1.41 8.69 27.84
C LYS A 312 1.31 8.91 26.34
N GLU A 313 0.11 8.78 25.79
CA GLU A 313 -0.16 9.32 24.46
C GLU A 313 0.12 10.82 24.51
N LYS A 314 1.25 11.25 23.95
CA LYS A 314 1.48 12.66 23.62
C LYS A 314 0.60 12.98 22.42
N THR A 315 -0.71 13.08 22.66
CA THR A 315 -1.64 13.64 21.70
C THR A 315 -1.15 15.05 21.36
N GLY A 316 -1.06 15.36 20.06
CA GLY A 316 -0.83 16.74 19.66
C GLY A 316 -1.91 17.63 20.29
N ASN A 317 -1.53 18.80 20.82
CA ASN A 317 -2.47 19.75 21.43
C ASN A 317 -3.74 19.87 20.57
N LYS A 318 -4.89 19.46 21.10
CA LYS A 318 -6.21 19.78 20.54
C LYS A 318 -6.26 21.30 20.39
N LYS A 319 -6.06 21.81 19.18
CA LYS A 319 -6.34 23.22 18.90
C LYS A 319 -7.85 23.37 19.09
N GLY A 320 -8.25 24.19 20.06
CA GLY A 320 -9.66 24.49 20.30
C GLY A 320 -10.36 24.83 18.98
N GLY A 321 -11.57 24.28 18.78
CA GLY A 321 -12.30 24.37 17.53
C GLY A 321 -12.32 25.80 17.00
N LYS A 322 -11.67 26.01 15.86
CA LYS A 322 -11.78 27.29 15.16
C LYS A 322 -13.22 27.42 14.69
N LYS A 323 -13.81 28.60 14.86
CA LYS A 323 -15.12 28.90 14.27
C LYS A 323 -15.04 28.61 12.76
N ILE A 324 -15.91 27.72 12.29
CA ILE A 324 -16.00 27.37 10.88
C ILE A 324 -16.48 28.61 10.11
N PRO A 325 -15.85 28.97 8.98
CA PRO A 325 -16.34 30.05 8.12
C PRO A 325 -17.76 29.78 7.62
N GLU A 326 -18.59 30.83 7.55
CA GLU A 326 -20.00 30.74 7.16
C GLU A 326 -20.19 30.10 5.78
N ASP A 327 -19.32 30.42 4.82
CA ASP A 327 -19.37 29.85 3.46
C ASP A 327 -19.14 28.33 3.45
N LEU A 328 -18.24 27.83 4.31
CA LEU A 328 -18.01 26.40 4.48
C LEU A 328 -19.19 25.74 5.19
N GLU A 329 -19.71 26.37 6.24
CA GLU A 329 -20.89 25.86 6.95
C GLU A 329 -22.11 25.73 6.02
N ALA A 330 -22.33 26.73 5.16
CA ALA A 330 -23.39 26.71 4.16
C ALA A 330 -23.23 25.53 3.19
N PHE A 331 -22.00 25.26 2.73
CA PHE A 331 -21.73 24.10 1.88
C PHE A 331 -21.91 22.77 2.63
N LEU A 332 -21.43 22.65 3.88
CA LEU A 332 -21.56 21.43 4.67
C LEU A 332 -23.02 21.07 4.95
N LYS A 333 -23.92 22.05 5.04
CA LYS A 333 -25.37 21.83 5.13
C LYS A 333 -25.95 21.14 3.89
N GLU A 334 -25.25 21.10 2.76
CA GLU A 334 -25.65 20.36 1.55
C GLU A 334 -25.20 18.88 1.57
N LEU A 335 -24.39 18.51 2.56
CA LEU A 335 -23.94 17.15 2.78
C LEU A 335 -24.77 16.48 3.89
N ASN A 336 -24.83 15.17 3.85
CA ASN A 336 -25.41 14.32 4.90
C ASN A 336 -24.29 13.55 5.59
N ILE A 337 -23.32 14.29 6.13
CA ILE A 337 -22.18 13.78 6.92
C ILE A 337 -22.03 14.64 8.16
N GLU A 338 -21.65 13.99 9.26
CA GLU A 338 -21.24 14.68 10.47
C GLU A 338 -19.71 14.78 10.46
N LEU A 339 -19.20 16.00 10.62
CA LEU A 339 -17.78 16.29 10.70
C LEU A 339 -17.53 17.04 12.00
N ASP A 340 -16.55 16.60 12.78
CA ASP A 340 -16.16 17.28 14.02
C ASP A 340 -15.47 18.61 13.68
N PRO A 341 -16.02 19.76 14.10
CA PRO A 341 -15.40 21.06 13.92
C PRO A 341 -13.96 21.17 14.44
N ALA A 342 -13.60 20.41 15.48
CA ALA A 342 -12.27 20.42 16.06
C ALA A 342 -11.19 19.84 15.13
N ARG A 343 -11.60 19.07 14.10
CA ARG A 343 -10.70 18.44 13.13
C ARG A 343 -10.45 19.30 11.88
N PHE A 344 -11.10 20.46 11.75
CA PHE A 344 -10.82 21.37 10.65
C PHE A 344 -9.50 22.10 10.86
N ASP A 345 -8.62 21.98 9.87
CA ASP A 345 -7.37 22.74 9.81
C ASP A 345 -7.40 23.70 8.62
N LEU A 346 -7.42 25.00 8.94
CA LEU A 346 -7.41 26.08 7.96
C LEU A 346 -5.99 26.59 7.79
N ARG A 347 -5.46 26.46 6.58
CA ARG A 347 -4.12 26.89 6.18
C ARG A 347 -4.25 27.79 4.96
N GLU A 348 -3.98 29.07 5.14
CA GLU A 348 -4.22 30.09 4.12
C GLU A 348 -5.69 30.03 3.64
N GLU A 349 -5.93 29.80 2.37
CA GLU A 349 -7.27 29.65 1.79
C GLU A 349 -7.78 28.20 1.84
N ARG A 350 -6.96 27.21 2.20
CA ARG A 350 -7.33 25.79 2.13
C ARG A 350 -7.92 25.28 3.43
N VAL A 351 -8.93 24.42 3.30
CA VAL A 351 -9.56 23.74 4.42
C VAL A 351 -9.30 22.24 4.34
N TYR A 352 -8.76 21.68 5.42
CA TYR A 352 -8.50 20.26 5.57
C TYR A 352 -9.34 19.66 6.69
N TYR A 353 -9.77 18.41 6.51
CA TYR A 353 -10.31 17.59 7.60
C TYR A 353 -9.26 16.57 8.03
N MET A 354 -8.73 16.75 9.24
CA MET A 354 -7.57 16.01 9.73
C MET A 354 -7.97 14.66 10.34
N PRO A 355 -7.13 13.61 10.24
CA PRO A 355 -7.28 12.40 11.05
C PRO A 355 -7.21 12.69 12.55
N GLU A 356 -7.79 11.80 13.35
CA GLU A 356 -7.71 11.86 14.82
C GLU A 356 -6.37 11.31 15.32
N ASP A 357 -6.07 11.58 16.59
CA ASP A 357 -4.94 11.02 17.36
C ASP A 357 -3.54 11.14 16.73
N LEU A 358 -3.34 12.17 15.90
CA LEU A 358 -2.04 12.45 15.31
C LEU A 358 -1.01 12.90 16.38
N PRO A 359 0.25 12.47 16.25
CA PRO A 359 1.32 12.94 17.13
C PRO A 359 1.71 14.40 16.79
N ALA A 360 2.71 14.93 17.48
CA ALA A 360 3.26 16.23 17.14
C ALA A 360 4.05 16.17 15.82
N LEU A 361 3.50 16.72 14.74
CA LEU A 361 4.04 16.63 13.38
C LEU A 361 4.77 17.91 12.92
N LYS A 362 5.26 18.73 13.86
CA LYS A 362 5.97 19.98 13.52
C LYS A 362 7.28 19.65 12.80
N GLY A 363 7.43 20.14 11.57
CA GLY A 363 8.67 19.97 10.77
C GLY A 363 8.63 18.82 9.75
N VAL A 364 7.55 18.02 9.74
CA VAL A 364 7.33 16.98 8.72
C VAL A 364 6.99 17.63 7.38
N ARG A 365 7.59 17.13 6.29
CA ARG A 365 7.26 17.54 4.92
C ARG A 365 6.06 16.74 4.39
N PHE A 366 4.90 17.38 4.40
CA PHE A 366 3.68 16.83 3.82
C PHE A 366 3.52 17.24 2.36
N LEU A 367 3.13 16.29 1.52
CA LEU A 367 2.45 16.58 0.26
C LEU A 367 0.96 16.83 0.51
N ARG A 368 0.37 16.06 1.42
CA ARG A 368 -1.01 16.20 1.87
C ARG A 368 -1.16 15.73 3.31
N SER A 369 -2.03 16.41 4.07
CA SER A 369 -2.41 15.97 5.41
C SER A 369 -3.92 16.08 5.55
N GLY A 370 -4.57 14.95 5.80
CA GLY A 370 -6.02 14.83 5.83
C GLY A 370 -6.69 15.02 4.47
N LEU A 371 -8.01 15.06 4.51
CA LEU A 371 -8.84 15.30 3.34
C LEU A 371 -8.86 16.80 3.03
N LEU A 372 -8.37 17.18 1.85
CA LEU A 372 -8.58 18.55 1.36
C LEU A 372 -10.07 18.71 1.07
N LEU A 373 -10.78 19.53 1.83
CA LEU A 373 -12.20 19.79 1.61
C LEU A 373 -12.41 20.75 0.44
N GLY A 374 -11.56 21.77 0.33
CA GLY A 374 -11.73 22.83 -0.65
C GLY A 374 -10.95 24.09 -0.30
N GLU A 375 -11.28 25.17 -0.99
CA GLU A 375 -10.68 26.49 -0.81
C GLU A 375 -11.75 27.54 -0.48
N LEU A 376 -11.43 28.43 0.45
CA LEU A 376 -12.19 29.62 0.78
C LEU A 376 -11.75 30.74 -0.16
N LYS A 377 -12.67 31.21 -0.99
CA LYS A 377 -12.50 32.40 -1.83
C LYS A 377 -13.37 33.52 -1.29
N LYS A 378 -13.26 34.70 -1.89
CA LYS A 378 -14.06 35.88 -1.48
C LYS A 378 -15.56 35.56 -1.55
N LYS A 379 -16.19 35.39 -0.37
CA LYS A 379 -17.62 35.10 -0.18
C LYS A 379 -18.12 33.79 -0.79
N ARG A 380 -17.25 32.77 -0.91
CA ARG A 380 -17.66 31.43 -1.35
C ARG A 380 -16.67 30.36 -0.93
N PHE A 381 -17.17 29.14 -0.79
CA PHE A 381 -16.36 27.94 -0.66
C PHE A 381 -16.37 27.14 -1.96
N GLU A 382 -15.19 26.75 -2.44
CA GLU A 382 -15.01 25.90 -3.62
C GLU A 382 -14.59 24.49 -3.18
N PRO A 383 -15.46 23.47 -3.29
CA PRO A 383 -15.12 22.12 -2.87
C PRO A 383 -14.04 21.51 -3.77
N SER A 384 -13.14 20.73 -3.17
CA SER A 384 -12.05 20.09 -3.89
C SER A 384 -12.53 18.84 -4.65
N GLN A 385 -11.74 18.44 -5.64
CA GLN A 385 -11.91 17.13 -6.27
C GLN A 385 -11.72 15.98 -5.26
N ALA A 386 -10.76 16.09 -4.33
CA ALA A 386 -10.53 15.06 -3.31
C ALA A 386 -11.78 14.82 -2.44
N LEU A 387 -12.50 15.89 -2.07
CA LEU A 387 -13.78 15.78 -1.37
C LEU A 387 -14.83 15.08 -2.23
N ALA A 388 -14.97 15.47 -3.50
CA ALA A 388 -15.90 14.81 -4.42
C ALA A 388 -15.61 13.31 -4.56
N MET A 389 -14.34 12.91 -4.60
CA MET A 389 -13.92 11.50 -4.68
C MET A 389 -14.11 10.74 -3.36
N TYR A 390 -14.01 11.42 -2.23
CA TYR A 390 -14.26 10.87 -0.90
C TYR A 390 -15.75 10.61 -0.66
N LEU A 391 -16.63 11.53 -1.03
CA LEU A 391 -18.06 11.45 -0.75
C LEU A 391 -18.72 10.24 -1.42
N LYS A 392 -19.73 9.68 -0.75
CA LYS A 392 -20.57 8.59 -1.28
C LYS A 392 -21.88 9.17 -1.84
N LYS A 393 -22.50 8.48 -2.80
CA LYS A 393 -23.78 8.91 -3.42
C LYS A 393 -24.89 9.24 -2.40
N LYS A 394 -24.91 8.54 -1.26
CA LYS A 394 -25.89 8.74 -0.16
C LYS A 394 -25.60 9.95 0.74
N THR A 395 -24.39 10.52 0.65
CA THR A 395 -23.91 11.61 1.52
C THR A 395 -24.13 13.01 0.91
N ILE A 396 -24.74 13.10 -0.28
CA ILE A 396 -24.93 14.35 -1.02
C ILE A 396 -26.43 14.58 -1.25
N LYS A 397 -26.95 15.76 -0.89
CA LYS A 397 -28.38 16.11 -1.03
C LYS A 397 -28.80 16.34 -2.47
N ARG A 398 -28.02 17.09 -3.25
CA ARG A 398 -28.27 17.40 -4.67
C ARG A 398 -27.25 16.69 -5.56
N ARG A 399 -27.72 15.86 -6.50
CA ARG A 399 -26.84 15.04 -7.36
C ARG A 399 -27.30 15.05 -8.81
N TRP A 400 -26.33 15.03 -9.72
CA TRP A 400 -26.52 14.84 -11.15
C TRP A 400 -25.88 13.52 -11.54
N ILE A 401 -26.59 12.67 -12.28
CA ILE A 401 -26.09 11.36 -12.71
C ILE A 401 -25.85 11.43 -14.22
N PHE A 402 -24.59 11.35 -14.62
CA PHE A 402 -24.21 11.22 -16.01
C PHE A 402 -24.14 9.73 -16.39
N PRO A 403 -24.84 9.29 -17.45
CA PRO A 403 -24.69 7.92 -17.96
C PRO A 403 -23.25 7.69 -18.41
N SER A 404 -22.70 6.48 -18.18
CA SER A 404 -21.36 6.11 -18.62
C SER A 404 -21.16 6.19 -20.15
N MET A 405 -22.25 6.16 -20.93
CA MET A 405 -22.24 6.31 -22.40
C MET A 405 -22.18 7.76 -22.91
N MET A 406 -22.23 8.79 -22.05
CA MET A 406 -22.22 10.20 -22.50
C MET A 406 -20.82 10.80 -22.71
N ILE A 407 -19.74 10.01 -22.51
CA ILE A 407 -18.37 10.43 -22.82
C ILE A 407 -18.01 9.79 -24.16
N VAL A 408 -18.52 10.38 -25.25
CA VAL A 408 -18.18 10.02 -26.64
C VAL A 408 -17.37 11.15 -27.25
N SER A 409 -16.24 10.74 -27.85
CA SER A 409 -15.29 11.46 -28.72
C SER A 409 -14.56 12.67 -28.16
#